data_AF-A0A970VWL7-F1
#
_entry.id   AF-A0A970VWL7-F1
#
_cell.length_a   1.000
_cell.length_b   1.000
_cell.length_c   1.000
_cell.angle_alpha   90.00
_cell.angle_beta   90.00
_cell.angle_gamma   90.00
#
_symmetry.space_group_name_H-M   'P 1'
#
loop_
_entity.id
_entity.type
_entity.pdbx_description
1 polymer ?
#
loop_
_entity_poly.entity_id
_entity_poly.type
_entity_poly.pdbx_seq_one_letter_code
_entity_poly.pdbx_strand_id
1 'polypeptide(L)'
;MIVDIKGFYDLHVHSSPCLFPRLIDDRGCVQAAASSGLGGIMLKCHHESTAIRAQKLRQEFPDIKIYGGIVLNEHVGGFNPQAVEECLQLGGKEVWMPTIDADYHARVYGFKGKYDVLQNEVETSRDLKGLTVLDEQGKIKKNVQEILKLIAEYNVILGTCHLAPQEIFIW
;
A
#
# COMPACT_ATOMS: atom_id res chain seq x y z
N MET A 1 -12.50 -19.20 24.12
CA MET A 1 -12.26 -17.87 23.52
C MET A 1 -13.54 -17.50 22.78
N ILE A 2 -14.12 -16.31 23.00
CA ILE A 2 -15.43 -15.95 22.41
C ILE A 2 -15.29 -15.58 20.92
N VAL A 3 -14.08 -15.20 20.50
CA VAL A 3 -13.71 -14.97 19.11
C VAL A 3 -12.52 -15.87 18.77
N ASP A 4 -12.62 -16.62 17.69
CA ASP A 4 -11.54 -17.42 17.10
C ASP A 4 -11.10 -16.74 15.79
N ILE A 5 -9.80 -16.49 15.65
CA ILE A 5 -9.21 -15.85 14.47
C ILE A 5 -8.75 -16.87 13.42
N LYS A 6 -8.99 -18.16 13.66
CA LYS A 6 -8.60 -19.21 12.73
C LYS A 6 -9.21 -18.98 11.35
N GLY A 7 -8.34 -18.90 10.34
CA GLY A 7 -8.75 -18.66 8.95
C GLY A 7 -9.01 -17.20 8.58
N PHE A 8 -8.87 -16.24 9.50
CA PHE A 8 -8.99 -14.81 9.21
C PHE A 8 -7.78 -14.30 8.41
N TYR A 9 -7.94 -13.14 7.77
CA TYR A 9 -6.91 -12.49 6.98
C TYR A 9 -6.61 -11.10 7.56
N ASP A 10 -5.34 -10.79 7.77
CA ASP A 10 -4.88 -9.43 8.05
C ASP A 10 -4.36 -8.80 6.75
N LEU A 11 -5.05 -7.79 6.24
CA LEU A 11 -4.77 -7.20 4.93
C LEU A 11 -3.88 -5.94 5.00
N HIS A 12 -3.44 -5.51 6.18
CA HIS A 12 -2.66 -4.28 6.30
C HIS A 12 -1.54 -4.44 7.34
N VAL A 13 -0.47 -5.12 6.94
CA VAL A 13 0.69 -5.34 7.80
C VAL A 13 1.91 -4.58 7.29
N HIS A 14 2.53 -3.80 8.18
CA HIS A 14 3.77 -3.10 7.90
C HIS A 14 4.96 -3.74 8.62
N SER A 15 5.91 -4.24 7.84
CA SER A 15 7.08 -5.02 8.29
C SER A 15 8.38 -4.50 7.67
N SER A 16 9.52 -4.81 8.30
CA SER A 16 10.82 -4.52 7.70
C SER A 16 11.17 -5.54 6.59
N PRO A 17 11.96 -5.16 5.57
CA PRO A 17 12.64 -3.87 5.39
C PRO A 17 11.68 -2.71 5.07
N CYS A 18 11.97 -1.54 5.63
CA CYS A 18 11.23 -0.29 5.43
C CYS A 18 12.15 0.89 5.78
N LEU A 19 11.91 2.08 5.20
CA LEU A 19 12.63 3.31 5.57
C LEU A 19 12.31 3.78 7.00
N PHE A 20 11.26 3.23 7.61
CA PHE A 20 10.89 3.48 8.99
C PHE A 20 11.16 2.23 9.84
N PRO A 21 11.60 2.38 11.10
CA PRO A 21 11.68 1.25 12.02
C PRO A 21 10.34 0.52 12.10
N ARG A 22 10.38 -0.81 11.98
CA ARG A 22 9.22 -1.69 12.17
C ARG A 22 9.50 -2.64 13.33
N LEU A 23 8.43 -3.09 13.98
CA LEU A 23 8.51 -3.99 15.13
C LEU A 23 9.15 -5.34 14.77
N ILE A 24 8.90 -5.82 13.55
CA ILE A 24 9.28 -7.15 13.09
C ILE A 24 9.47 -7.14 11.57
N ASP A 25 10.24 -8.09 11.06
CA ASP A 25 10.46 -8.30 9.63
C ASP A 25 9.34 -9.12 8.99
N ASP A 26 9.35 -9.20 7.66
CA ASP A 26 8.33 -9.93 6.90
C ASP A 26 8.17 -11.38 7.37
N ARG A 27 9.31 -12.06 7.55
CA ARG A 27 9.35 -13.47 7.93
C ARG A 27 8.75 -13.67 9.32
N GLY A 28 9.09 -12.80 10.27
CA GLY A 28 8.54 -12.81 11.62
C GLY A 28 7.05 -12.49 11.64
N CYS A 29 6.57 -11.52 10.84
CA CYS A 29 5.15 -11.25 10.67
C CYS A 29 4.38 -12.48 10.18
N VAL A 30 4.87 -13.13 9.12
CA VAL A 30 4.25 -14.33 8.54
C VAL A 30 4.27 -15.48 9.54
N GLN A 31 5.38 -15.72 10.23
CA GLN A 31 5.49 -16.75 11.25
C GLN A 31 4.50 -16.51 12.39
N ALA A 32 4.38 -15.28 12.88
CA ALA A 32 3.43 -14.92 13.93
C ALA A 32 1.97 -15.13 13.47
N ALA A 33 1.65 -14.73 12.24
CA ALA A 33 0.33 -14.94 11.65
C ALA A 33 -0.02 -16.44 11.54
N ALA A 34 0.89 -17.24 11.00
CA ALA A 34 0.72 -18.69 10.87
C ALA A 34 0.54 -19.37 12.24
N SER A 35 1.40 -19.06 13.20
CA SER A 35 1.32 -19.62 14.56
C SER A 35 0.04 -19.22 15.31
N SER A 36 -0.57 -18.10 14.92
CA SER A 36 -1.84 -17.62 15.50
C SER A 36 -3.08 -18.25 14.83
N GLY A 37 -2.89 -19.03 13.76
CA GLY A 37 -3.96 -19.69 13.01
C GLY A 37 -4.61 -18.82 11.92
N LEU A 38 -4.03 -17.66 11.57
CA LEU A 38 -4.54 -16.85 10.46
C LEU A 38 -4.49 -17.62 9.14
N GLY A 39 -5.52 -17.44 8.32
CA GLY A 39 -5.58 -18.00 6.96
C GLY A 39 -4.72 -17.23 5.96
N GLY A 40 -4.48 -15.94 6.23
CA GLY A 40 -3.57 -15.15 5.41
C GLY A 40 -3.17 -13.80 5.97
N ILE A 41 -2.20 -13.20 5.28
CA ILE A 41 -1.58 -11.92 5.63
C ILE A 41 -1.21 -11.15 4.36
N MET A 42 -1.33 -9.83 4.37
CA MET A 42 -0.85 -8.95 3.30
C MET A 42 0.21 -7.97 3.81
N LEU A 43 1.38 -8.03 3.18
CA LEU A 43 2.50 -7.14 3.46
C LEU A 43 2.32 -5.82 2.70
N LYS A 44 2.58 -4.70 3.37
CA LYS A 44 2.46 -3.35 2.82
C LYS A 44 3.67 -2.49 3.15
N CYS A 45 4.21 -1.83 2.13
CA CYS A 45 5.26 -0.84 2.26
C CYS A 45 4.83 0.48 1.61
N HIS A 46 5.18 1.63 2.23
CA HIS A 46 4.89 2.95 1.65
C HIS A 46 5.82 3.31 0.48
N HIS A 47 6.93 2.59 0.29
CA HIS A 47 8.02 3.04 -0.58
C HIS A 47 8.32 2.10 -1.75
N GLU A 48 7.84 0.87 -1.70
CA GLU A 48 8.10 -0.15 -2.74
C GLU A 48 6.94 -1.15 -2.84
N SER A 49 6.95 -1.95 -3.91
CA SER A 49 6.07 -3.12 -4.03
C SER A 49 6.49 -4.24 -3.09
N THR A 50 5.51 -4.88 -2.45
CA THR A 50 5.71 -6.06 -1.59
C THR A 50 5.38 -7.37 -2.28
N ALA A 51 5.02 -7.36 -3.57
CA ALA A 51 4.63 -8.57 -4.31
C ALA A 51 5.73 -9.65 -4.32
N ILE A 52 6.97 -9.27 -4.62
CA ILE A 52 8.12 -10.19 -4.63
C ILE A 52 8.44 -10.70 -3.21
N ARG A 53 8.34 -9.82 -2.20
CA ARG A 53 8.56 -10.19 -0.78
C ARG A 53 7.57 -11.28 -0.36
N ALA A 54 6.29 -11.08 -0.67
CA ALA A 54 5.25 -12.08 -0.43
C ALA A 54 5.50 -13.37 -1.21
N GLN A 55 5.88 -13.29 -2.49
CA GLN A 55 6.15 -14.46 -3.33
C GLN A 55 7.27 -15.35 -2.76
N LYS A 56 8.36 -14.75 -2.27
CA LYS A 56 9.47 -15.50 -1.65
C LYS A 56 9.00 -16.26 -0.41
N LEU A 57 8.24 -15.61 0.47
CA LEU A 57 7.81 -16.23 1.73
C LEU A 57 6.77 -17.34 1.55
N ARG A 58 5.99 -17.35 0.45
CA ARG A 58 5.09 -18.47 0.16
C ARG A 58 5.80 -19.82 0.06
N GLN A 59 7.09 -19.82 -0.32
CA GLN A 59 7.90 -21.03 -0.38
C GLN A 59 8.28 -21.54 1.02
N GLU A 60 8.47 -20.63 1.97
CA GLU A 60 8.83 -20.95 3.35
C GLU A 60 7.60 -21.32 4.21
N PHE A 61 6.42 -20.78 3.87
CA PHE A 61 5.19 -20.93 4.65
C PHE A 61 4.02 -21.37 3.77
N PRO A 62 3.97 -22.65 3.34
CA PRO A 62 2.95 -23.14 2.40
C PRO A 62 1.52 -23.16 2.98
N ASP A 63 1.38 -23.17 4.31
CA ASP A 63 0.10 -23.37 5.00
C ASP A 63 -0.68 -22.06 5.25
N ILE A 64 -0.08 -20.90 4.99
CA ILE A 64 -0.73 -19.58 5.11
C ILE A 64 -0.68 -18.84 3.77
N LYS A 65 -1.74 -18.09 3.45
CA LYS A 65 -1.76 -17.25 2.25
C LYS A 65 -1.04 -15.93 2.51
N ILE A 66 0.00 -15.66 1.73
CA ILE A 66 0.80 -14.44 1.87
C ILE A 66 0.62 -13.59 0.63
N TYR A 67 0.23 -12.34 0.81
CA TYR A 67 0.01 -11.39 -0.28
C TYR A 67 0.85 -10.14 -0.11
N GLY A 68 1.00 -9.43 -1.21
CA GLY A 68 1.62 -8.11 -1.25
C GLY A 68 0.88 -7.24 -2.25
N GLY A 69 1.36 -6.02 -2.42
CA GLY A 69 0.77 -5.04 -3.31
C GLY A 69 1.70 -3.84 -3.50
N ILE A 70 1.16 -2.73 -3.99
CA ILE A 70 1.93 -1.51 -4.24
C ILE A 70 1.16 -0.27 -3.76
N VAL A 71 1.86 0.63 -3.08
CA VAL A 71 1.32 1.94 -2.68
C VAL A 71 1.83 3.00 -3.65
N LEU A 72 0.91 3.75 -4.26
CA LEU A 72 1.19 4.73 -5.32
C LEU A 72 1.70 6.07 -4.77
N ASN A 73 2.67 6.01 -3.87
CA ASN A 73 3.41 7.16 -3.35
C ASN A 73 4.48 7.64 -4.35
N GLU A 74 5.10 8.79 -4.10
CA GLU A 74 6.13 9.38 -4.97
C GLU A 74 7.33 8.44 -5.19
N HIS A 75 7.62 7.60 -4.21
CA HIS A 75 8.72 6.63 -4.22
C HIS A 75 8.64 5.56 -5.34
N VAL A 76 7.44 5.31 -5.88
CA VAL A 76 7.23 4.43 -7.05
C VAL A 76 6.85 5.22 -8.31
N GLY A 77 7.01 6.54 -8.29
CA GLY A 77 6.61 7.45 -9.36
C GLY A 77 5.15 7.94 -9.27
N GLY A 78 4.50 7.77 -8.12
CA GLY A 78 3.10 8.16 -7.92
C GLY A 78 2.13 7.25 -8.67
N PHE A 79 1.19 7.85 -9.40
CA PHE A 79 0.25 7.12 -10.28
C PHE A 79 0.96 6.60 -11.54
N ASN A 80 1.85 5.61 -11.37
CA ASN A 80 2.67 5.00 -12.40
C ASN A 80 2.05 3.65 -12.86
N PRO A 81 1.43 3.58 -14.05
CA PRO A 81 0.78 2.35 -14.53
C PRO A 81 1.76 1.19 -14.74
N GLN A 82 3.00 1.46 -15.17
CA GLN A 82 4.01 0.41 -15.39
C GLN A 82 4.39 -0.28 -14.08
N ALA A 83 4.63 0.49 -13.01
CA ALA A 83 4.92 -0.07 -11.70
C ALA A 83 3.74 -0.90 -11.14
N VAL A 84 2.50 -0.48 -11.45
CA VAL A 84 1.30 -1.26 -11.12
C VAL A 84 1.27 -2.56 -11.89
N GLU A 85 1.40 -2.52 -13.22
CA GLU A 85 1.36 -3.72 -14.05
C GLU A 85 2.43 -4.73 -13.63
N GLU A 86 3.66 -4.30 -13.40
CA GLU A 86 4.75 -5.17 -12.90
C GLU A 86 4.40 -5.80 -11.56
N CYS A 87 3.88 -5.02 -10.60
CA CYS A 87 3.43 -5.53 -9.31
C CYS A 87 2.35 -6.62 -9.48
N LEU A 88 1.39 -6.41 -10.38
CA LEU A 88 0.29 -7.33 -10.64
C LEU A 88 0.76 -8.61 -11.34
N GLN A 89 1.65 -8.50 -12.32
CA GLN A 89 2.29 -9.65 -12.98
C GLN A 89 3.08 -10.51 -11.99
N LEU A 90 3.69 -9.89 -10.98
CA LEU A 90 4.39 -10.56 -9.88
C LEU A 90 3.45 -11.08 -8.77
N GLY A 91 2.14 -10.99 -8.96
CA GLY A 91 1.13 -11.57 -8.08
C GLY A 91 0.71 -10.68 -6.91
N GLY A 92 0.89 -9.36 -7.03
CA GLY A 92 0.28 -8.37 -6.15
C GLY A 92 -1.26 -8.51 -6.13
N LYS A 93 -1.88 -8.24 -4.99
CA LYS A 93 -3.32 -8.40 -4.76
C LYS A 93 -4.03 -7.14 -4.29
N GLU A 94 -3.29 -6.06 -4.08
CA GLU A 94 -3.86 -4.75 -3.78
C GLU A 94 -3.00 -3.64 -4.40
N VAL A 95 -3.68 -2.64 -4.94
CA VAL A 95 -3.09 -1.37 -5.37
C VAL A 95 -3.67 -0.29 -4.47
N TRP A 96 -2.81 0.28 -3.62
CA TRP A 96 -3.17 1.36 -2.72
C TRP A 96 -2.90 2.70 -3.41
N MET A 97 -3.90 3.56 -3.44
CA MET A 97 -3.75 4.99 -3.72
C MET A 97 -2.79 5.65 -2.72
N PRO A 98 -2.32 6.90 -2.99
CA PRO A 98 -1.32 7.55 -2.16
C PRO A 98 -1.68 7.60 -0.66
N THR A 99 -0.64 7.54 0.17
CA THR A 99 -0.72 7.63 1.64
C THR A 99 -0.07 8.92 2.11
N ILE A 100 1.17 8.88 2.58
CA ILE A 100 1.94 10.03 3.09
C ILE A 100 2.21 11.11 2.03
N ASP A 101 2.07 10.75 0.75
CA ASP A 101 2.25 11.67 -0.37
C ASP A 101 0.92 12.15 -0.97
N ALA A 102 -0.23 11.79 -0.39
CA ALA A 102 -1.53 12.26 -0.87
C ALA A 102 -1.73 13.76 -0.60
N ASP A 103 -2.41 14.46 -1.50
CA ASP A 103 -2.71 15.89 -1.31
C ASP A 103 -3.58 16.14 -0.08
N TYR A 104 -4.59 15.29 0.15
CA TYR A 104 -5.44 15.42 1.33
C TYR A 104 -4.69 15.12 2.63
N HIS A 105 -3.74 14.18 2.63
CA HIS A 105 -2.84 13.97 3.77
C HIS A 105 -2.05 15.25 4.07
N ALA A 106 -1.43 15.86 3.07
CA ALA A 106 -0.68 17.10 3.24
C ALA A 106 -1.53 18.25 3.78
N ARG A 107 -2.78 18.40 3.32
CA ARG A 107 -3.72 19.42 3.83
C ARG A 107 -4.14 19.18 5.28
N VAL A 108 -4.32 17.92 5.69
CA VAL A 108 -4.77 17.57 7.05
C VAL A 108 -3.63 17.67 8.06
N TYR A 109 -2.45 17.16 7.71
CA TYR A 109 -1.32 17.04 8.64
C TYR A 109 -0.30 18.19 8.52
N GLY A 110 -0.36 18.99 7.46
CA GLY A 110 0.57 20.09 7.22
C GLY A 110 1.96 19.65 6.73
N PHE A 111 2.13 18.37 6.39
CA PHE A 111 3.36 17.81 5.83
C PHE A 111 3.06 16.61 4.91
N LYS A 112 4.02 16.26 4.05
CA LYS A 112 4.01 15.04 3.22
C LYS A 112 5.26 14.20 3.46
N GLY A 113 5.25 12.95 2.99
CA GLY A 113 6.44 12.08 2.99
C GLY A 113 6.93 11.63 4.37
N LYS A 114 6.18 11.92 5.44
CA LYS A 114 6.54 11.55 6.82
C LYS A 114 5.43 10.75 7.48
N TYR A 115 5.83 9.86 8.39
CA TYR A 115 4.97 9.29 9.41
C TYR A 115 5.38 9.89 10.76
N ASP A 116 4.40 10.14 11.64
CA ASP A 116 4.54 10.84 12.95
C ASP A 116 5.69 10.33 13.86
N VAL A 117 6.20 9.12 13.60
CA VAL A 117 7.30 8.49 14.33
C VAL A 117 8.70 9.01 13.97
N LEU A 118 8.84 9.85 12.94
CA LEU A 118 10.11 10.52 12.62
C LEU A 118 10.06 12.00 13.02
N GLN A 119 10.40 12.27 14.29
CA GLN A 119 10.67 13.63 14.78
C GLN A 119 11.98 14.24 14.23
N ASN A 120 12.74 13.52 13.39
CA ASN A 120 14.01 14.03 12.89
C ASN A 120 13.85 14.83 11.60
N GLU A 121 13.98 16.14 11.80
CA GLU A 121 14.40 17.24 10.94
C GLU A 121 15.08 16.88 9.59
N VAL A 122 14.33 16.35 8.64
CA VAL A 122 14.58 16.67 7.23
C VAL A 122 13.53 17.68 6.82
N GLU A 123 13.93 18.92 6.53
CA GLU A 123 13.07 19.94 5.93
C GLU A 123 12.60 19.43 4.56
N THR A 124 11.50 18.66 4.54
CA THR A 124 10.83 18.27 3.31
C THR A 124 10.05 19.46 2.80
N SER A 125 10.65 20.14 1.83
CA SER A 125 10.13 21.15 0.90
C SER A 125 8.76 21.75 1.21
N ARG A 126 8.72 23.09 1.28
CA ARG A 126 7.56 23.98 1.42
C ARG A 126 6.51 23.89 0.29
N ASP A 127 6.59 22.88 -0.57
CA ASP A 127 5.59 22.57 -1.59
C ASP A 127 4.69 21.43 -1.07
N LEU A 128 3.61 21.83 -0.40
CA LEU A 128 2.62 20.95 0.23
C LEU A 128 1.68 20.27 -0.78
N LYS A 129 1.89 20.50 -2.09
CA LYS A 129 1.06 19.89 -3.12
C LYS A 129 1.35 18.39 -3.19
N GLY A 130 0.38 17.58 -2.77
CA GLY A 130 0.49 16.13 -2.83
C GLY A 130 -0.14 15.54 -4.09
N LEU A 131 -0.18 14.22 -4.12
CA LEU A 131 -0.79 13.44 -5.17
C LEU A 131 -2.32 13.46 -5.02
N THR A 132 -3.00 13.87 -6.08
CA THR A 132 -4.46 13.79 -6.26
C THR A 132 -4.77 12.98 -7.52
N VAL A 133 -5.88 12.23 -7.51
CA VAL A 133 -6.35 11.48 -8.68
C VAL A 133 -6.96 12.38 -9.76
N LEU A 134 -7.20 13.65 -9.43
CA LEU A 134 -7.89 14.62 -10.28
C LEU A 134 -6.92 15.51 -11.06
N ASP A 135 -7.24 15.79 -12.32
CA ASP A 135 -6.60 16.83 -13.12
C ASP A 135 -7.08 18.24 -12.74
N GLU A 136 -6.55 19.25 -13.43
CA GLU A 136 -6.89 20.66 -13.20
C GLU A 136 -8.37 21.00 -13.53
N GLN A 137 -9.06 20.12 -14.26
CA GLN A 137 -10.48 20.25 -14.58
C GLN A 137 -11.38 19.42 -13.65
N GLY A 138 -10.80 18.78 -12.62
CA GLY A 138 -11.52 17.95 -11.67
C GLY A 138 -11.95 16.59 -12.23
N LYS A 139 -11.33 16.12 -13.32
CA LYS A 139 -11.57 14.79 -13.90
C LYS A 139 -10.49 13.80 -13.47
N ILE A 140 -10.82 12.51 -13.44
CA ILE A 140 -9.83 11.46 -13.15
C ILE A 140 -8.73 11.48 -14.21
N LYS A 141 -7.47 11.59 -13.77
CA LYS A 141 -6.29 11.60 -14.64
C LYS A 141 -6.21 10.33 -15.49
N LYS A 142 -5.69 10.47 -16.72
CA LYS A 142 -5.56 9.36 -17.68
C LYS A 142 -4.75 8.17 -17.14
N ASN A 143 -3.63 8.42 -16.46
CA ASN A 143 -2.82 7.36 -15.84
C ASN A 143 -3.55 6.66 -14.67
N VAL A 144 -4.39 7.38 -13.93
CA VAL A 144 -5.24 6.76 -12.90
C VAL A 144 -6.31 5.87 -13.54
N GLN A 145 -6.93 6.31 -14.64
CA GLN A 145 -7.88 5.46 -15.38
C GLN A 145 -7.24 4.17 -15.90
N GLU A 146 -5.99 4.24 -16.37
CA GLU A 146 -5.23 3.06 -16.79
C GLU A 146 -4.96 2.10 -15.63
N ILE A 147 -4.57 2.62 -14.47
CA ILE A 147 -4.41 1.83 -13.24
C ILE A 147 -5.73 1.18 -12.82
N LEU A 148 -6.86 1.90 -12.88
CA LEU A 148 -8.18 1.33 -12.55
C LEU A 148 -8.56 0.19 -13.51
N LYS A 149 -8.22 0.29 -14.79
CA LYS A 149 -8.40 -0.81 -15.75
C LYS A 149 -7.53 -2.01 -15.40
N LEU A 150 -6.25 -1.81 -15.10
CA LEU A 150 -5.35 -2.88 -14.65
C LEU A 150 -5.89 -3.58 -13.39
N ILE A 151 -6.37 -2.80 -12.42
CA ILE A 151 -6.99 -3.35 -11.20
C ILE A 151 -8.19 -4.24 -11.53
N ALA A 152 -9.07 -3.79 -12.44
CA ALA A 152 -10.22 -4.56 -12.89
C ALA A 152 -9.83 -5.82 -13.68
N GLU A 153 -8.88 -5.71 -14.61
CA GLU A 153 -8.39 -6.81 -15.45
C GLU A 153 -7.74 -7.92 -14.62
N TYR A 154 -6.91 -7.57 -13.64
CA TYR A 154 -6.25 -8.53 -12.74
C TYR A 154 -7.15 -8.97 -11.58
N ASN A 155 -8.34 -8.38 -11.43
CA ASN A 155 -9.32 -8.63 -10.35
C ASN A 155 -8.67 -8.55 -8.95
N VAL A 156 -8.09 -7.39 -8.66
CA VAL A 156 -7.40 -7.10 -7.39
C VAL A 156 -8.07 -5.96 -6.62
N ILE A 157 -7.65 -5.76 -5.37
CA ILE A 157 -8.25 -4.76 -4.49
C ILE A 157 -7.73 -3.36 -4.85
N LEU A 158 -8.64 -2.37 -4.87
CA LEU A 158 -8.32 -0.94 -4.85
C LEU A 158 -8.39 -0.42 -3.41
N GLY A 159 -7.26 0.06 -2.88
CA GLY A 159 -7.21 0.71 -1.57
C GLY A 159 -7.22 2.24 -1.70
N THR A 160 -8.24 2.93 -1.16
CA THR A 160 -8.40 4.39 -1.34
C THR A 160 -7.45 5.23 -0.49
N CYS A 161 -6.91 4.68 0.59
CA CYS A 161 -5.89 5.30 1.45
C CYS A 161 -6.23 6.75 1.86
N HIS A 162 -5.33 7.70 1.61
CA HIS A 162 -5.45 9.07 2.10
C HIS A 162 -6.03 10.03 1.06
N LEU A 163 -6.77 9.52 0.07
CA LEU A 163 -7.49 10.38 -0.85
C LEU A 163 -8.57 11.19 -0.14
N ALA A 164 -8.89 12.36 -0.68
CA ALA A 164 -9.97 13.18 -0.17
C ALA A 164 -11.32 12.45 -0.31
N PRO A 165 -12.31 12.71 0.56
CA PRO A 165 -13.64 12.12 0.44
C PRO A 165 -14.25 12.28 -0.97
N GLN A 166 -14.06 13.43 -1.62
CA GLN A 166 -14.57 13.69 -2.97
C GLN A 166 -13.89 12.84 -4.04
N GLU A 167 -12.64 12.46 -3.83
CA GLU A 167 -11.92 11.57 -4.74
C GLU A 167 -12.39 10.12 -4.60
N ILE A 168 -12.94 9.73 -3.44
CA ILE A 168 -13.30 8.34 -3.12
C ILE A 168 -14.60 7.87 -3.80
N PHE A 169 -15.45 8.79 -4.28
CA PHE A 169 -16.80 8.46 -4.77
C PHE A 169 -17.01 8.70 -6.28
N ILE A 170 -15.94 8.81 -7.08
CA ILE A 170 -16.02 9.30 -8.48
C ILE A 170 -15.55 8.31 -9.57
N TRP A 171 -15.19 7.08 -9.20
CA TRP A 171 -14.70 6.05 -10.13
C TRP A 171 -15.83 5.31 -10.87
#